data_AF-A0A846KW44-F1
#
_entry.id   AF-A0A846KW44-F1
#
_cell.length_a   1.000
_cell.length_b   1.000
_cell.length_c   1.000
_cell.angle_alpha   90.00
_cell.angle_beta   90.00
_cell.angle_gamma   90.00
#
_symmetry.space_group_name_H-M   'P 1'
#
loop_
_entity.id
_entity.type
_entity.pdbx_description
1 polymer ?
#
loop_
_entity_poly.entity_id
_entity_poly.type
_entity_poly.pdbx_seq_one_letter_code
_entity_poly.pdbx_strand_id
1 'polypeptide(L)'
;LRNKIIGRIFKELKIIEQWGSGFGRMIDTCISQGINPPKIEELDRHFRITLFPRKAKMKVFLEYQKDIIVYLKKHKKTSAKQAQKIWKVTSRTTSSRLKKMCALGIIISLGTSPFDPQKTFVLSKNFN
;
A
#
# COMPACT_ATOMS: atom_id res chain seq x y z
N LEU A 1 -26.08 28.43 3.75
CA LEU A 1 -26.39 27.33 4.69
C LEU A 1 -27.89 27.07 4.71
N ARG A 2 -28.34 25.86 4.37
CA ARG A 2 -29.78 25.51 4.33
C ARG A 2 -30.43 25.50 5.72
N ASN A 3 -29.73 25.02 6.74
CA ASN A 3 -30.20 25.06 8.13
C ASN A 3 -29.18 25.73 9.05
N LYS A 4 -29.47 26.98 9.45
CA LYS A 4 -28.58 27.79 10.30
C LYS A 4 -28.43 27.25 11.72
N ILE A 5 -29.47 26.61 12.26
CA ILE A 5 -29.47 26.06 13.62
C ILE A 5 -28.49 24.89 13.71
N ILE A 6 -28.54 23.95 12.74
CA ILE A 6 -27.60 22.82 12.69
C ILE A 6 -26.16 23.31 12.57
N GLY A 7 -25.91 24.28 11.68
CA GLY A 7 -24.57 24.85 11.54
C GLY A 7 -24.04 25.51 12.82
N ARG A 8 -24.93 26.17 13.58
CA ARG A 8 -24.57 26.73 14.90
C ARG A 8 -24.23 25.62 15.89
N ILE A 9 -25.08 24.59 16.02
CA ILE A 9 -24.86 23.47 16.94
C ILE A 9 -23.50 22.81 16.66
N PHE A 10 -23.17 22.52 15.40
CA PHE A 10 -21.87 21.92 15.04
C PHE A 10 -20.68 22.81 15.37
N LYS A 11 -20.85 24.14 15.29
CA LYS A 11 -19.83 25.10 15.69
C LYS A 11 -19.63 25.10 17.22
N GLU A 12 -20.72 25.16 17.99
CA GLU A 12 -20.65 25.15 19.46
C GLU A 12 -20.06 23.84 19.99
N LEU A 13 -20.38 22.71 19.34
CA LEU A 13 -19.80 21.40 19.63
C LEU A 13 -18.35 21.23 19.11
N LYS A 14 -17.76 22.27 18.48
CA LYS A 14 -16.41 22.25 17.89
C LYS A 14 -16.18 21.14 16.86
N ILE A 15 -17.24 20.69 16.20
CA ILE A 15 -17.18 19.74 15.07
C ILE A 15 -16.70 20.46 13.81
N ILE A 16 -17.03 21.75 13.68
CA ILE A 16 -16.57 22.63 12.60
C ILE A 16 -16.04 23.96 13.17
N GLU A 17 -14.99 24.50 12.56
CA GLU A 17 -14.44 25.81 12.93
C GLU A 17 -15.29 26.97 12.37
N GLN A 18 -15.61 26.89 11.07
CA GLN A 18 -16.44 27.86 10.34
C GLN A 18 -17.22 27.16 9.24
N TRP A 19 -18.41 27.66 8.94
CA TRP A 19 -19.19 27.14 7.82
C TRP A 19 -18.49 27.42 6.48
N GLY A 20 -18.34 26.40 5.65
CA GLY A 20 -17.73 26.50 4.31
C GLY A 20 -16.22 26.28 4.26
N SER A 21 -15.48 26.39 5.37
CA SER A 21 -14.01 26.21 5.35
C SER A 21 -13.55 24.76 5.16
N GLY A 22 -14.41 23.79 5.45
CA GLY A 22 -14.08 22.37 5.30
C GLY A 22 -13.91 21.92 3.84
N PHE A 23 -14.56 22.62 2.90
CA PHE A 23 -14.57 22.21 1.50
C PHE A 23 -13.22 22.41 0.82
N GLY A 24 -12.64 23.60 0.97
CA GLY A 24 -11.28 23.90 0.48
C GLY A 24 -10.25 23.00 1.14
N ARG A 25 -10.30 22.87 2.48
CA ARG A 25 -9.38 22.01 3.24
C ARG A 25 -9.40 20.55 2.77
N MET A 26 -10.57 20.00 2.47
CA MET A 26 -10.68 18.64 1.93
C MET A 26 -9.91 18.51 0.60
N ILE A 27 -10.10 19.47 -0.31
CA ILE A 27 -9.45 19.48 -1.63
C ILE A 27 -7.93 19.61 -1.47
N ASP A 28 -7.48 20.59 -0.68
CA ASP A 28 -6.06 20.86 -0.42
C ASP A 28 -5.37 19.66 0.25
N THR A 29 -6.06 18.98 1.16
CA THR A 29 -5.58 17.77 1.82
C THR A 29 -5.40 16.62 0.81
N CYS A 30 -6.35 16.43 -0.12
CA CYS A 30 -6.21 15.41 -1.16
C CYS A 30 -4.99 15.70 -2.04
N ILE A 31 -4.85 16.96 -2.51
CA ILE A 31 -3.75 17.39 -3.38
C ILE A 31 -2.40 17.22 -2.69
N SER A 32 -2.25 17.73 -1.45
CA SER A 32 -1.00 17.63 -0.69
C SER A 32 -0.58 16.18 -0.39
N GLN A 33 -1.53 15.26 -0.26
CA GLN A 33 -1.25 13.83 -0.07
C GLN A 33 -1.01 13.06 -1.38
N GLY A 34 -1.08 13.73 -2.53
CA GLY A 34 -0.96 13.11 -3.85
C GLY A 34 -2.14 12.19 -4.18
N ILE A 35 -3.31 12.47 -3.62
CA ILE A 35 -4.59 11.83 -3.93
C ILE A 35 -5.29 12.70 -4.96
N ASN A 36 -6.03 12.08 -5.88
CA ASN A 36 -6.85 12.84 -6.82
C ASN A 36 -7.84 13.74 -6.06
N PRO A 37 -8.05 14.99 -6.49
CA PRO A 37 -9.05 15.85 -5.88
C PRO A 37 -10.44 15.16 -5.94
N PRO A 38 -11.30 15.40 -4.94
CA PRO A 38 -12.62 14.79 -4.89
C PRO A 38 -13.43 15.15 -6.14
N LYS A 39 -14.18 14.18 -6.68
CA LYS A 39 -15.16 14.47 -7.73
C LYS A 39 -16.42 15.01 -7.07
N ILE A 40 -16.85 16.18 -7.50
CA ILE A 40 -18.00 16.88 -6.95
C ILE A 40 -19.07 16.93 -8.04
N GLU A 41 -20.27 16.43 -7.73
CA GLU A 41 -21.38 16.35 -8.66
C GLU A 41 -22.68 16.81 -8.00
N GLU A 42 -23.43 17.66 -8.69
CA GLU A 42 -24.82 17.96 -8.33
C GLU A 42 -25.73 17.03 -9.14
N LEU A 43 -26.52 16.23 -8.44
CA LEU A 43 -27.42 15.22 -8.99
C LEU A 43 -28.85 15.56 -8.58
N ASP A 44 -29.50 16.41 -9.39
CA ASP A 44 -30.85 16.92 -9.13
C ASP A 44 -30.96 17.50 -7.70
N ARG A 45 -31.64 16.83 -6.76
CA ARG A 45 -31.79 17.28 -5.36
C ARG A 45 -30.61 16.89 -4.45
N HIS A 46 -29.64 16.14 -4.96
CA HIS A 46 -28.54 15.59 -4.18
C HIS A 46 -27.20 16.21 -4.58
N PHE A 47 -26.28 16.19 -3.64
CA PHE A 47 -24.91 16.58 -3.85
C PHE A 47 -24.01 15.40 -3.50
N ARG A 48 -23.16 15.00 -4.43
CA ARG A 48 -22.26 13.84 -4.27
C ARG A 48 -20.83 14.32 -4.25
N ILE A 49 -20.09 13.87 -3.24
CA ILE A 49 -18.63 13.98 -3.17
C ILE A 49 -18.07 12.56 -3.25
N THR A 50 -17.22 12.30 -4.24
CA THR A 50 -16.51 11.03 -4.38
C THR A 50 -15.05 11.24 -4.01
N LEU A 51 -14.60 10.56 -2.95
CA LEU A 51 -13.20 10.50 -2.55
C LEU A 51 -12.53 9.29 -3.22
N PHE A 52 -11.31 9.49 -3.71
CA PHE A 52 -10.52 8.43 -4.32
C PHE A 52 -9.53 7.87 -3.30
N PRO A 53 -9.32 6.55 -3.24
CA PRO A 53 -8.23 6.00 -2.46
C PRO A 53 -6.90 6.52 -3.02
N ARG A 54 -5.91 6.69 -2.14
CA ARG A 54 -4.54 6.96 -2.57
C ARG A 54 -4.09 5.82 -3.48
N LYS A 55 -3.74 6.12 -4.73
CA LYS A 55 -3.12 5.12 -5.61
C LYS A 55 -1.82 4.70 -4.96
N ALA A 56 -1.68 3.42 -4.63
CA ALA A 56 -0.39 2.87 -4.26
C ALA A 56 0.57 3.20 -5.41
N LYS A 57 1.71 3.83 -5.11
CA LYS A 57 2.78 3.98 -6.10
C LYS A 57 3.04 2.58 -6.65
N MET A 58 2.91 2.39 -7.96
CA MET A 58 3.27 1.13 -8.60
C MET A 58 4.70 0.81 -8.17
N LYS A 59 4.86 -0.24 -7.36
CA LYS A 59 6.18 -0.69 -6.95
C LYS A 59 6.88 -1.19 -8.21
N VAL A 60 7.83 -0.41 -8.72
CA VAL A 60 8.68 -0.84 -9.82
C VAL A 60 9.63 -1.90 -9.25
N PHE A 61 9.33 -3.16 -9.55
CA PHE A 61 10.17 -4.27 -9.13
C PHE A 61 11.33 -4.47 -10.09
N LEU A 62 12.49 -4.81 -9.54
CA LEU A 62 13.65 -5.26 -10.32
C LEU A 62 13.32 -6.61 -10.97
N GLU A 63 13.95 -6.93 -12.11
CA GLU A 63 13.67 -8.17 -12.86
C GLU A 63 13.76 -9.42 -11.98
N TYR A 64 14.84 -9.57 -11.21
CA TYR A 64 15.00 -10.71 -10.32
C TYR A 64 13.92 -10.81 -9.22
N GLN A 65 13.30 -9.69 -8.83
CA GLN A 65 12.20 -9.70 -7.87
C GLN A 65 10.94 -10.26 -8.54
N LYS A 66 10.69 -9.87 -9.80
CA LYS A 66 9.53 -10.38 -10.57
C LYS A 66 9.57 -11.90 -10.70
N ASP A 67 10.72 -12.46 -11.05
CA ASP A 67 10.87 -13.91 -11.26
C ASP A 67 10.45 -14.71 -10.01
N ILE A 68 10.94 -14.30 -8.83
CA ILE A 68 10.64 -15.00 -7.59
C ILE A 68 9.21 -14.74 -7.11
N ILE A 69 8.65 -13.54 -7.36
CA ILE A 69 7.25 -13.23 -7.06
C ILE A 69 6.32 -14.11 -7.91
N VAL A 70 6.59 -14.23 -9.20
CA VAL A 70 5.82 -15.09 -10.13
C VAL A 70 5.87 -16.55 -9.66
N TYR A 71 7.06 -17.03 -9.29
CA TYR A 71 7.22 -18.38 -8.76
C TYR A 71 6.43 -18.59 -7.46
N LEU A 72 6.53 -17.66 -6.50
CA LEU A 72 5.86 -17.75 -5.21
C LEU A 72 4.34 -17.66 -5.32
N LYS A 73 3.81 -16.90 -6.29
CA LYS A 73 2.36 -16.89 -6.58
C LYS A 73 1.85 -18.26 -7.01
N LYS A 74 2.66 -19.05 -7.73
CA LYS A 74 2.29 -20.39 -8.21
C LYS A 74 2.52 -21.48 -7.16
N HIS A 75 3.66 -21.45 -6.46
CA HIS A 75 4.11 -22.56 -5.60
C HIS A 75 4.01 -22.28 -4.09
N LYS A 76 3.53 -21.09 -3.68
CA LYS A 76 3.34 -20.60 -2.30
C LYS A 76 4.62 -20.42 -1.47
N LYS A 77 5.63 -21.29 -1.64
CA LYS A 77 6.91 -21.26 -0.91
C LYS A 77 8.09 -21.56 -1.83
N THR A 78 9.27 -21.09 -1.44
CA THR A 78 10.54 -21.39 -2.12
C THR A 78 11.67 -21.56 -1.11
N SER A 79 12.73 -22.30 -1.47
CA SER A 79 13.96 -22.42 -0.67
C SER A 79 15.08 -21.60 -1.30
N ALA A 80 16.16 -21.33 -0.55
CA ALA A 80 17.32 -20.64 -1.09
C ALA A 80 17.94 -21.38 -2.31
N LYS A 81 17.99 -22.72 -2.25
CA LYS A 81 18.48 -23.57 -3.35
C LYS A 81 17.60 -23.46 -4.60
N GLN A 82 16.29 -23.34 -4.43
CA GLN A 82 15.36 -23.18 -5.55
C GLN A 82 15.44 -21.77 -6.13
N ALA A 83 15.52 -20.73 -5.29
CA ALA A 83 15.74 -19.35 -5.73
C ALA A 83 17.04 -19.19 -6.52
N GLN A 84 18.11 -19.87 -6.11
CA GLN A 84 19.37 -19.92 -6.83
C GLN A 84 19.20 -20.49 -8.25
N LYS A 85 18.45 -21.58 -8.41
CA LYS A 85 18.16 -22.19 -9.71
C LYS A 85 17.34 -21.27 -10.62
N ILE A 86 16.34 -20.58 -10.06
CA ILE A 86 15.49 -19.64 -10.80
C ILE A 86 16.33 -18.48 -11.35
N TRP A 87 17.18 -17.89 -10.51
CA TRP A 87 18.01 -16.74 -10.90
C TRP A 87 19.26 -17.12 -11.69
N LYS A 88 19.68 -18.39 -11.68
CA LYS A 88 20.94 -18.87 -12.27
C LYS A 88 22.16 -18.07 -11.80
N VAL A 89 22.22 -17.77 -10.49
CA VAL A 89 23.32 -17.01 -9.87
C VAL A 89 24.01 -17.81 -8.77
N THR A 90 25.10 -17.26 -8.21
CA THR A 90 25.82 -17.87 -7.09
C THR A 90 25.01 -17.87 -5.80
N SER A 91 25.36 -18.75 -4.87
CA SER A 91 24.72 -18.82 -3.55
C SER A 91 24.86 -17.51 -2.76
N ARG A 92 26.01 -16.83 -2.86
CA ARG A 92 26.25 -15.51 -2.22
C ARG A 92 25.28 -14.44 -2.75
N THR A 93 25.12 -14.35 -4.07
CA THR A 93 24.19 -13.40 -4.70
C THR A 93 22.74 -13.72 -4.35
N THR A 94 22.40 -15.02 -4.30
CA THR A 94 21.08 -15.49 -3.89
C THR A 94 20.75 -15.04 -2.47
N SER A 95 21.65 -15.29 -1.51
CA SER A 95 21.47 -14.86 -0.12
C SER A 95 21.35 -13.35 0.02
N SER A 96 22.15 -12.58 -0.74
CA SER A 96 22.08 -11.11 -0.76
C SER A 96 20.72 -10.62 -1.28
N ARG A 97 20.22 -11.18 -2.40
CA ARG A 97 18.91 -10.84 -2.97
C ARG A 97 17.78 -11.19 -2.02
N LEU A 98 17.77 -12.40 -1.44
CA LEU A 98 16.74 -12.82 -0.48
C LEU A 98 16.72 -11.92 0.76
N LYS A 99 17.90 -11.58 1.31
CA LYS A 99 18.00 -10.64 2.45
C LYS A 99 17.43 -9.27 2.10
N LYS A 100 17.75 -8.73 0.92
CA LYS A 100 17.18 -7.46 0.43
C LYS A 100 15.65 -7.55 0.29
N MET A 101 15.13 -8.64 -0.27
CA MET A 101 13.69 -8.82 -0.46
C MET A 101 12.93 -8.97 0.86
N CYS A 102 13.54 -9.60 1.87
CA CYS A 102 13.00 -9.60 3.23
C CYS A 102 12.99 -8.19 3.84
N ALA A 103 14.09 -7.45 3.69
CA ALA A 103 14.19 -6.07 4.21
C ALA A 103 13.17 -5.13 3.56
N LEU A 104 12.86 -5.33 2.28
CA LEU A 104 11.82 -4.59 1.56
C LEU A 104 10.38 -5.06 1.90
N GLY A 105 10.22 -6.08 2.74
CA GLY A 105 8.92 -6.64 3.11
C GLY A 105 8.18 -7.34 1.98
N ILE A 106 8.87 -7.72 0.90
CA ILE A 106 8.29 -8.42 -0.26
C ILE A 106 8.03 -9.89 0.10
N ILE A 107 9.01 -10.50 0.76
CA ILE A 107 8.95 -11.89 1.22
C ILE A 107 9.25 -11.95 2.72
N ILE A 108 8.82 -13.02 3.37
CA ILE A 108 9.16 -13.35 4.74
C ILE A 108 9.89 -14.70 4.76
N SER A 109 10.90 -14.82 5.62
CA SER A 109 11.59 -16.09 5.82
C SER A 109 11.00 -16.87 6.98
N LEU A 110 10.68 -18.13 6.75
CA LEU A 110 10.21 -19.09 7.73
C LEU A 110 11.34 -20.08 8.03
N GLY A 111 11.73 -20.18 9.29
CA GLY A 111 12.75 -21.10 9.78
C GLY A 111 12.90 -20.96 11.29
N THR A 112 13.49 -21.97 11.92
CA THR A 112 13.64 -22.02 13.39
C THR A 112 14.79 -21.13 13.87
N SER A 113 15.75 -20.84 12.99
CA SER A 113 16.94 -20.04 13.28
C SER A 113 17.35 -19.17 12.08
N PRO A 114 18.05 -18.03 12.29
CA PRO A 114 18.61 -17.23 11.21
C PRO A 114 19.44 -18.03 10.18
N PHE A 115 20.14 -19.07 10.65
CA PHE A 115 21.03 -19.96 9.89
C PHE A 115 20.43 -21.33 9.58
N ASP A 116 19.12 -21.48 9.69
CA ASP A 116 18.43 -22.74 9.45
C ASP A 116 18.64 -23.23 7.99
N PRO A 117 19.21 -24.43 7.78
CA PRO A 117 19.38 -25.00 6.44
C PRO A 117 18.06 -25.33 5.74
N GLN A 118 16.96 -25.50 6.49
CA GLN A 118 15.61 -25.78 5.98
C GLN A 118 14.79 -24.49 5.77
N LYS A 119 15.42 -23.32 5.85
CA LYS A 119 14.75 -22.02 5.71
C LYS A 119 14.00 -21.89 4.38
N THR A 120 12.72 -21.56 4.49
CA THR A 120 11.84 -21.31 3.35
C THR A 120 11.41 -19.85 3.31
N PHE A 121 10.96 -19.40 2.14
CA PHE A 121 10.51 -18.03 1.91
C PHE A 121 9.12 -18.06 1.31
N VAL A 122 8.25 -17.17 1.78
CA VAL A 122 6.88 -16.99 1.28
C VAL A 122 6.60 -15.51 1.04
N LEU A 123 5.58 -15.21 0.23
CA LEU A 123 5.15 -13.82 0.01
C LEU A 123 4.60 -13.20 1.30
N SER A 124 4.92 -11.93 1.54
CA SER A 124 4.37 -11.20 2.68
C SER A 124 2.87 -10.96 2.52
N LYS A 125 2.08 -11.06 3.60
CA LYS A 125 0.64 -10.75 3.58
C LYS A 125 0.35 -9.28 3.24
N ASN A 126 1.31 -8.39 3.54
CA ASN A 126 1.22 -6.94 3.27
C ASN A 126 1.69 -6.58 1.85
N PHE A 127 1.89 -7.57 0.98
CA PHE A 127 2.39 -7.39 -0.37
C PHE A 127 1.30 -7.01 -1.40
N ASN A 128 0.02 -7.04 -1.01
CA ASN A 128 -1.12 -6.64 -1.86
C ASN A 128 -1.28 -5.12 -1.94
#